data_AF-A0A6H9LKW3-F1
#
_entry.id   AF-A0A6H9LKW3-F1
#
_cell.length_a   1.000
_cell.length_b   1.000
_cell.length_c   1.000
_cell.angle_alpha   90.00
_cell.angle_beta   90.00
_cell.angle_gamma   90.00
#
_symmetry.space_group_name_H-M   'P 1'
#
loop_
_entity.id
_entity.type
_entity.pdbx_description
1 polymer ?
#
loop_
_entity_poly.entity_id
_entity_poly.type
_entity_poly.pdbx_seq_one_letter_code
_entity_poly.pdbx_strand_id
1 'polypeptide(L)'
;MKINFGHKGFTLIEVVMAVVIAGILATIAIRSTVTITETGRVEITKTELKDIGYAISGNPNLENNGIRTDFGYVGDVGALPTTLNDLLTNPGGYATWNGPYVKNRFDQTPSDYLEDAWGVAYSYSGVDLTSTGSGTNIVHKVGQNTSEFLLNSVSGNIYDADGTPPGTIYKDSIVVLLTIPNGAGALVSKGIYPDLGGYFSYDSIPVGNHDLLIIYQPTNDTLRRLVSVLPNSEHFNSYLLSEELW
;
A
#
# COMPACT_ATOMS: atom_id res chain seq x y z
N MET A 1 21.86 -52.79 -57.06
CA MET A 1 21.64 -53.87 -56.08
C MET A 1 21.28 -53.22 -54.74
N LYS A 2 20.18 -53.66 -54.12
CA LYS A 2 19.50 -53.02 -52.98
C LYS A 2 20.37 -53.01 -51.72
N ILE A 3 20.37 -51.89 -50.99
CA ILE A 3 20.90 -51.81 -49.63
C ILE A 3 19.90 -52.52 -48.72
N ASN A 4 20.30 -53.66 -48.16
CA ASN A 4 19.46 -54.48 -47.30
C ASN A 4 19.55 -53.94 -45.87
N PHE A 5 18.50 -53.29 -45.37
CA PHE A 5 18.36 -53.04 -43.94
C PHE A 5 17.97 -54.36 -43.26
N GLY A 6 18.96 -55.01 -42.64
CA GLY A 6 18.71 -56.17 -41.80
C GLY A 6 17.76 -55.79 -40.67
N HIS A 7 16.58 -56.41 -40.64
CA HIS A 7 15.63 -56.26 -39.55
C HIS A 7 16.16 -57.07 -38.37
N LYS A 8 16.97 -56.43 -37.52
CA LYS A 8 17.34 -56.98 -36.22
C LYS A 8 16.12 -56.86 -35.31
N GLY A 9 15.47 -57.98 -35.01
CA GLY A 9 14.43 -58.01 -33.99
C GLY A 9 15.01 -57.62 -32.63
N PHE A 10 14.32 -56.74 -31.91
CA PHE A 10 14.69 -56.37 -30.54
C PHE A 10 14.70 -57.61 -29.65
N THR A 11 15.74 -57.75 -28.83
CA THR A 11 15.80 -58.83 -27.85
C THR A 11 14.86 -58.51 -26.69
N LEU A 12 14.26 -59.54 -26.07
CA LEU A 12 13.37 -59.36 -24.92
C LEU A 12 14.05 -58.55 -23.80
N ILE A 13 15.35 -58.82 -23.58
CA ILE A 13 16.14 -58.13 -22.55
C ILE A 13 16.32 -56.64 -22.84
N GLU A 14 16.43 -56.24 -24.10
CA GLU A 14 16.61 -54.85 -24.51
C GLU A 14 15.32 -54.04 -24.27
N VAL A 15 14.16 -54.61 -24.57
CA VAL A 15 12.86 -53.98 -24.27
C VAL A 15 12.64 -53.88 -22.76
N VAL A 16 12.96 -54.93 -22.00
CA VAL A 16 12.84 -54.92 -20.53
C VAL A 16 13.76 -53.86 -19.92
N MET A 17 15.01 -53.78 -20.37
CA MET A 17 15.97 -52.77 -19.89
C MET A 17 15.51 -51.35 -20.22
N ALA A 18 14.98 -51.11 -21.43
CA ALA A 18 14.44 -49.82 -21.82
C ALA A 18 13.26 -49.38 -20.95
N VAL A 19 12.32 -50.29 -20.65
CA VAL A 19 11.16 -49.99 -19.78
C VAL A 19 11.60 -49.73 -18.33
N VAL A 20 12.59 -50.47 -17.81
CA VAL A 20 13.16 -50.23 -16.47
C VAL A 20 13.83 -48.85 -16.39
N ILE A 21 14.67 -48.51 -17.37
CA ILE A 21 15.33 -47.19 -17.42
C ILE A 21 14.28 -46.07 -17.56
N ALA A 22 13.27 -46.26 -18.40
CA ALA A 22 12.18 -45.29 -18.56
C ALA A 22 11.39 -45.08 -17.27
N GLY A 23 11.10 -46.15 -16.50
CA GLY A 23 10.42 -46.04 -15.21
C GLY A 23 11.23 -45.28 -14.15
N ILE A 24 12.56 -45.51 -14.11
CA ILE A 24 13.47 -44.77 -13.22
C ILE A 24 13.50 -43.29 -13.60
N LEU A 25 13.69 -42.99 -14.89
CA LEU A 25 13.73 -41.61 -15.39
C LEU A 25 12.39 -40.88 -15.19
N ALA A 26 11.26 -41.55 -15.42
CA ALA A 26 9.94 -40.98 -15.18
C ALA A 26 9.73 -40.60 -13.71
N THR A 27 10.19 -41.45 -12.78
CA THR A 27 10.08 -41.17 -11.34
C THR A 27 10.92 -39.96 -10.93
N ILE A 28 12.14 -39.83 -11.48
CA ILE A 28 13.02 -38.67 -11.21
C ILE A 28 12.44 -37.40 -11.84
N ALA A 29 11.92 -37.48 -13.06
CA ALA A 29 11.30 -36.37 -13.76
C ALA A 29 10.07 -35.83 -13.00
N ILE A 30 9.17 -36.70 -12.53
CA ILE A 30 7.98 -36.30 -11.75
C ILE A 30 8.39 -35.56 -10.47
N ARG A 31 9.39 -36.06 -9.73
CA ARG A 31 9.87 -35.39 -8.51
C ARG A 31 10.47 -34.01 -8.80
N SER A 32 11.21 -33.88 -9.91
CA SER A 32 11.78 -32.60 -10.34
C SER A 32 10.70 -31.58 -10.70
N THR A 33 9.66 -32.00 -11.46
CA THR A 33 8.55 -31.13 -11.85
C THR A 33 7.76 -30.63 -10.64
N VAL A 34 7.47 -31.49 -9.65
CA VAL A 34 6.72 -31.09 -8.43
C VAL A 34 7.47 -30.00 -7.64
N THR A 35 8.79 -30.13 -7.46
CA THR A 35 9.59 -29.12 -6.74
C THR A 35 9.65 -27.78 -7.48
N ILE A 36 9.73 -27.80 -8.81
CA ILE A 36 9.72 -26.58 -9.63
C ILE A 36 8.36 -25.88 -9.52
N THR A 37 7.26 -26.63 -9.52
CA THR A 37 5.92 -26.05 -9.35
C THR A 37 5.72 -25.43 -7.97
N GLU A 38 6.27 -26.05 -6.92
CA GLU A 38 6.11 -25.56 -5.56
C GLU A 38 6.89 -24.26 -5.30
N THR A 39 8.17 -24.22 -5.71
CA THR A 39 8.95 -22.97 -5.64
C THR A 39 8.28 -21.85 -6.43
N GLY A 40 7.75 -22.16 -7.62
CA GLY A 40 6.99 -21.19 -8.42
C GLY A 40 5.77 -20.63 -7.69
N ARG A 41 4.97 -21.49 -7.05
CA ARG A 41 3.80 -21.08 -6.25
C ARG A 41 4.18 -20.20 -5.06
N VAL A 42 5.27 -20.52 -4.37
CA VAL A 42 5.79 -19.70 -3.26
C VAL A 42 6.17 -18.30 -3.73
N GLU A 43 6.90 -18.18 -4.84
CA GLU A 43 7.33 -16.87 -5.36
C GLU A 43 6.17 -16.03 -5.90
N ILE A 44 5.19 -16.68 -6.56
CA ILE A 44 3.94 -16.02 -6.97
C ILE A 44 3.19 -15.49 -5.75
N THR A 45 3.02 -16.33 -4.72
CA THR A 45 2.31 -15.96 -3.49
C THR A 45 2.99 -14.79 -2.76
N LYS A 46 4.32 -14.77 -2.67
CA LYS A 46 5.05 -13.63 -2.09
C LYS A 46 4.83 -12.34 -2.88
N THR A 47 4.75 -12.44 -4.20
CA THR A 47 4.48 -11.30 -5.09
C THR A 47 3.07 -10.79 -4.87
N GLU A 48 2.07 -11.69 -4.84
CA GLU A 48 0.66 -11.35 -4.57
C GLU A 48 0.49 -10.68 -3.20
N LEU A 49 1.09 -11.25 -2.14
CA LEU A 49 1.06 -10.66 -0.80
C LEU A 49 1.67 -9.25 -0.77
N LYS A 50 2.75 -9.03 -1.52
CA LYS A 50 3.38 -7.71 -1.65
C LYS A 50 2.49 -6.73 -2.40
N ASP A 51 1.85 -7.18 -3.48
CA ASP A 51 0.94 -6.35 -4.27
C ASP A 51 -0.31 -5.95 -3.44
N ILE A 52 -0.84 -6.87 -2.63
CA ILE A 52 -1.89 -6.56 -1.64
C ILE A 52 -1.37 -5.57 -0.60
N GLY A 53 -0.12 -5.74 -0.13
CA GLY A 53 0.53 -4.77 0.75
C GLY A 53 0.55 -3.36 0.17
N TYR A 54 0.92 -3.21 -1.11
CA TYR A 54 0.85 -1.94 -1.83
C TYR A 54 -0.59 -1.44 -2.04
N ALA A 55 -1.56 -2.32 -2.27
CA ALA A 55 -2.96 -1.90 -2.32
C ALA A 55 -3.45 -1.30 -0.98
N ILE A 56 -2.94 -1.80 0.15
CA ILE A 56 -3.27 -1.31 1.49
C ILE A 56 -2.54 0.02 1.78
N SER A 57 -1.20 0.03 1.69
CA SER A 57 -0.37 1.15 2.19
C SER A 57 0.23 2.04 1.10
N GLY A 58 -0.02 1.73 -0.17
CA GLY A 58 0.55 2.37 -1.34
C GLY A 58 1.97 1.88 -1.67
N ASN A 59 2.40 2.12 -2.90
CA ASN A 59 3.77 1.87 -3.35
C ASN A 59 4.67 3.08 -3.05
N PRO A 60 5.69 2.95 -2.19
CA PRO A 60 6.59 4.05 -1.84
C PRO A 60 7.48 4.52 -3.00
N ASN A 61 7.59 3.75 -4.08
CA ASN A 61 8.40 4.14 -5.24
C ASN A 61 7.64 5.00 -6.25
N LEU A 62 6.33 5.21 -6.05
CA LEU A 62 5.52 6.07 -6.91
C LEU A 62 5.58 7.50 -6.37
N GLU A 63 6.38 8.32 -7.04
CA GLU A 63 6.60 9.72 -6.68
C GLU A 63 6.43 10.61 -7.92
N ASN A 64 6.00 11.85 -7.69
CA ASN A 64 6.00 12.92 -8.67
C ASN A 64 6.72 14.13 -8.07
N ASN A 65 7.80 14.57 -8.72
CA ASN A 65 8.66 15.65 -8.24
C ASN A 65 9.17 15.45 -6.79
N GLY A 66 9.52 14.21 -6.43
CA GLY A 66 10.02 13.85 -5.09
C GLY A 66 8.94 13.81 -3.99
N ILE A 67 7.67 13.91 -4.36
CA ILE A 67 6.53 13.74 -3.46
C ILE A 67 5.85 12.42 -3.79
N ARG A 68 5.64 11.57 -2.77
CA ARG A 68 4.92 10.31 -2.91
C ARG A 68 3.48 10.55 -3.35
N THR A 69 3.03 9.82 -4.37
CA THR A 69 1.69 9.98 -4.94
C THR A 69 0.75 8.83 -4.61
N ASP A 70 1.27 7.68 -4.19
CA ASP A 70 0.47 6.49 -3.89
C ASP A 70 0.55 6.10 -2.41
N PHE A 71 -0.58 6.16 -1.72
CA PHE A 71 -0.75 5.79 -0.31
C PHE A 71 -1.78 4.66 -0.11
N GLY A 72 -2.26 4.06 -1.20
CA GLY A 72 -3.23 2.96 -1.17
C GLY A 72 -4.53 3.32 -0.45
N TYR A 73 -5.26 2.27 -0.05
CA TYR A 73 -6.52 2.39 0.70
C TYR A 73 -6.40 3.27 1.94
N VAL A 74 -5.30 3.12 2.69
CA VAL A 74 -5.08 3.85 3.94
C VAL A 74 -4.99 5.35 3.70
N GLY A 75 -4.31 5.79 2.63
CA GLY A 75 -4.17 7.20 2.30
C GLY A 75 -5.48 7.87 1.91
N ASP A 76 -6.35 7.11 1.25
CA ASP A 76 -7.64 7.61 0.76
C ASP A 76 -8.72 7.59 1.85
N VAL A 77 -8.76 6.54 2.66
CA VAL A 77 -9.83 6.33 3.65
C VAL A 77 -9.44 6.82 5.05
N GLY A 78 -8.15 6.91 5.36
CA GLY A 78 -7.66 7.27 6.70
C GLY A 78 -7.82 6.15 7.72
N ALA A 79 -7.97 4.90 7.26
CA ALA A 79 -8.07 3.71 8.09
C ALA A 79 -7.51 2.50 7.32
N LEU A 80 -7.12 1.45 8.03
CA LEU A 80 -6.85 0.15 7.43
C LEU A 80 -8.16 -0.47 6.94
N PRO A 81 -8.13 -1.27 5.86
CA PRO A 81 -9.30 -2.02 5.46
C PRO A 81 -9.73 -2.96 6.59
N THR A 82 -11.04 -3.20 6.71
CA THR A 82 -11.58 -4.19 7.65
C THR A 82 -11.39 -5.59 7.11
N THR A 83 -11.49 -5.74 5.79
CA THR A 83 -11.30 -6.99 5.05
C THR A 83 -10.60 -6.70 3.73
N LEU A 84 -9.99 -7.71 3.11
CA LEU A 84 -9.43 -7.57 1.77
C LEU A 84 -10.49 -7.25 0.69
N ASN A 85 -11.79 -7.44 0.97
CA ASN A 85 -12.86 -7.02 0.06
C ASN A 85 -12.94 -5.50 -0.10
N ASP A 86 -12.52 -4.75 0.91
CA ASP A 86 -12.53 -3.29 0.89
C ASP A 86 -11.53 -2.72 -0.15
N LEU A 87 -10.56 -3.55 -0.56
CA LEU A 87 -9.60 -3.21 -1.61
C LEU A 87 -10.21 -3.30 -3.01
N LEU A 88 -11.24 -4.13 -3.20
CA LEU A 88 -11.88 -4.33 -4.50
C LEU A 88 -13.19 -3.54 -4.61
N THR A 89 -14.00 -3.55 -3.56
CA THR A 89 -15.33 -2.94 -3.57
C THR A 89 -15.38 -1.83 -2.53
N ASN A 90 -15.91 -0.67 -2.93
CA ASN A 90 -16.08 0.46 -2.03
C ASN A 90 -16.91 0.06 -0.79
N PRO A 91 -16.30 0.02 0.40
CA PRO A 91 -17.00 -0.38 1.61
C PRO A 91 -17.94 0.73 2.04
N GLY A 92 -19.25 0.44 2.10
CA GLY A 92 -20.23 1.39 2.65
C GLY A 92 -20.44 2.69 1.85
N GLY A 93 -19.93 2.79 0.61
CA GLY A 93 -20.13 3.98 -0.24
C GLY A 93 -19.27 5.18 0.17
N TYR A 94 -18.08 4.92 0.69
CA TYR A 94 -17.08 5.93 1.08
C TYR A 94 -16.78 6.87 -0.07
N ALA A 95 -16.93 8.17 0.17
CA ALA A 95 -16.70 9.22 -0.82
C ALA A 95 -15.20 9.42 -1.11
N THR A 96 -14.34 9.10 -0.14
CA THR A 96 -12.88 9.24 -0.30
C THR A 96 -12.23 8.00 -0.91
N TRP A 97 -12.93 6.87 -1.00
CA TRP A 97 -12.40 5.64 -1.58
C TRP A 97 -12.14 5.82 -3.08
N ASN A 98 -10.93 5.50 -3.52
CA ASN A 98 -10.43 5.71 -4.88
C ASN A 98 -9.93 4.40 -5.53
N GLY A 99 -10.45 3.27 -5.07
CA GLY A 99 -10.17 1.97 -5.66
C GLY A 99 -10.92 1.72 -6.98
N PRO A 100 -10.94 0.47 -7.46
CA PRO A 100 -10.36 -0.72 -6.84
C PRO A 100 -8.83 -0.67 -6.80
N TYR A 101 -8.25 -1.06 -5.67
CA TYR A 101 -6.81 -1.08 -5.42
C TYR A 101 -6.15 -2.39 -5.86
N VAL A 102 -6.95 -3.45 -6.00
CA VAL A 102 -6.56 -4.76 -6.52
C VAL A 102 -7.34 -5.07 -7.79
N LYS A 103 -6.84 -5.97 -8.62
CA LYS A 103 -7.50 -6.40 -9.86
C LYS A 103 -7.73 -7.90 -9.82
N ASN A 104 -8.91 -8.34 -10.22
CA ASN A 104 -9.16 -9.74 -10.53
C ASN A 104 -8.41 -10.09 -11.81
N ARG A 105 -7.71 -11.24 -11.85
CA ARG A 105 -7.05 -11.69 -13.10
C ARG A 105 -8.06 -12.18 -14.11
N PHE A 106 -9.21 -12.68 -13.65
CA PHE A 106 -10.32 -13.07 -14.48
C PHE A 106 -11.62 -12.46 -13.95
N ASP A 107 -12.35 -11.75 -14.81
CA ASP A 107 -13.64 -11.11 -14.47
C ASP A 107 -14.69 -12.10 -13.95
N GLN A 108 -14.51 -13.40 -14.24
CA GLN A 108 -15.42 -14.49 -13.85
C GLN A 108 -15.08 -15.12 -12.50
N THR A 109 -13.99 -14.73 -11.84
CA THR A 109 -13.59 -15.21 -10.51
C THR A 109 -13.51 -14.03 -9.53
N PRO A 110 -14.60 -13.73 -8.80
CA PRO A 110 -14.69 -12.55 -7.94
C PRO A 110 -13.69 -12.49 -6.76
N SER A 111 -12.98 -13.60 -6.47
CA SER A 111 -12.14 -13.80 -5.28
C SER A 111 -10.69 -14.18 -5.58
N ASP A 112 -10.23 -14.11 -6.82
CA ASP A 112 -8.90 -14.61 -7.23
C ASP A 112 -7.74 -13.91 -6.48
N TYR A 113 -7.89 -12.66 -6.10
CA TYR A 113 -6.89 -11.93 -5.30
C TYR A 113 -6.93 -12.26 -3.79
N LEU A 114 -7.93 -13.00 -3.33
CA LEU A 114 -8.09 -13.40 -1.94
C LEU A 114 -7.43 -14.74 -1.65
N GLU A 115 -7.05 -15.50 -2.66
CA GLU A 115 -6.51 -16.85 -2.54
C GLU A 115 -5.05 -16.90 -2.96
N ASP A 116 -4.29 -17.78 -2.31
CA ASP A 116 -2.91 -18.05 -2.67
C ASP A 116 -2.81 -19.04 -3.84
N ALA A 117 -1.58 -19.34 -4.27
CA ALA A 117 -1.32 -20.22 -5.41
C ALA A 117 -1.72 -21.70 -5.19
N TRP A 118 -2.21 -22.07 -3.99
CA TRP A 118 -2.80 -23.38 -3.68
C TRP A 118 -4.33 -23.32 -3.54
N GLY A 119 -4.96 -22.16 -3.78
CA GLY A 119 -6.41 -21.96 -3.65
C GLY A 119 -6.87 -21.79 -2.21
N VAL A 120 -5.96 -21.38 -1.31
CA VAL A 120 -6.27 -21.14 0.09
C VAL A 120 -6.36 -19.64 0.35
N ALA A 121 -7.44 -19.20 0.99
CA ALA A 121 -7.65 -17.78 1.27
C ALA A 121 -6.54 -17.20 2.17
N TYR A 122 -6.09 -15.98 1.86
CA TYR A 122 -5.20 -15.22 2.70
C TYR A 122 -5.88 -14.84 4.01
N SER A 123 -5.13 -14.94 5.10
CA SER A 123 -5.51 -14.37 6.39
C SER A 123 -4.97 -12.95 6.49
N TYR A 124 -5.83 -12.00 6.82
CA TYR A 124 -5.46 -10.60 7.04
C TYR A 124 -5.82 -10.18 8.47
N SER A 125 -4.84 -9.64 9.20
CA SER A 125 -5.03 -9.16 10.57
C SER A 125 -4.10 -8.00 10.88
N GLY A 126 -4.67 -6.80 11.09
CA GLY A 126 -3.90 -5.59 11.36
C GLY A 126 -3.01 -5.22 10.18
N VAL A 127 -1.71 -5.50 10.29
CA VAL A 127 -0.70 -5.24 9.25
C VAL A 127 -0.10 -6.53 8.67
N ASP A 128 -0.60 -7.69 9.08
CA ASP A 128 -0.07 -8.99 8.66
C ASP A 128 -0.98 -9.64 7.61
N LEU A 129 -0.38 -10.02 6.48
CA LEU A 129 -0.98 -10.84 5.44
C LEU A 129 -0.30 -12.22 5.46
N THR A 130 -1.08 -13.28 5.57
CA THR A 130 -0.56 -14.65 5.74
C THR A 130 -1.17 -15.60 4.74
N SER A 131 -0.33 -16.31 3.98
CA SER A 131 -0.70 -17.53 3.25
C SER A 131 -0.32 -18.77 4.07
N THR A 132 -1.16 -19.79 3.99
CA THR A 132 -0.95 -21.09 4.67
C THR A 132 -0.96 -22.27 3.70
N GLY A 133 -1.24 -22.05 2.39
CA GLY A 133 -1.44 -23.11 1.40
C GLY A 133 -0.22 -23.99 1.15
N SER A 134 1.00 -23.47 1.34
CA SER A 134 2.24 -24.26 1.23
C SER A 134 2.46 -25.27 2.36
N GLY A 135 1.62 -25.24 3.41
CA GLY A 135 1.81 -25.98 4.66
C GLY A 135 2.79 -25.31 5.64
N THR A 136 3.51 -24.26 5.21
CA THR A 136 4.26 -23.33 6.07
C THR A 136 3.75 -21.92 5.87
N ASN A 137 3.69 -21.13 6.94
CA ASN A 137 3.19 -19.76 6.84
C ASN A 137 4.16 -18.89 6.02
N ILE A 138 3.62 -18.22 4.99
CA ILE A 138 4.29 -17.14 4.28
C ILE A 138 3.64 -15.85 4.75
N VAL A 139 4.40 -15.03 5.48
CA VAL A 139 3.90 -13.79 6.07
C VAL A 139 4.51 -12.59 5.37
N HIS A 140 3.66 -11.67 4.92
CA HIS A 140 4.05 -10.34 4.49
C HIS A 140 3.52 -9.31 5.48
N LYS A 141 4.41 -8.44 5.96
CA LYS A 141 4.06 -7.34 6.85
C LYS A 141 3.94 -6.06 6.03
N VAL A 142 2.74 -5.48 6.01
CA VAL A 142 2.44 -4.22 5.32
C VAL A 142 3.18 -3.05 6.00
N GLY A 143 3.31 -3.11 7.32
CA GLY A 143 4.07 -2.18 8.16
C GLY A 143 4.36 -2.83 9.52
N GLN A 144 4.96 -2.09 10.45
CA GLN A 144 5.31 -2.64 11.76
C GLN A 144 4.10 -2.72 12.70
N ASN A 145 3.19 -1.75 12.62
CA ASN A 145 1.95 -1.69 13.37
C ASN A 145 0.97 -0.73 12.69
N THR A 146 -0.27 -0.70 13.17
CA THR A 146 -1.31 0.17 12.62
C THR A 146 -1.02 1.66 12.86
N SER A 147 -0.31 1.99 13.94
CA SER A 147 -0.01 3.36 14.35
C SER A 147 0.92 4.07 13.39
N GLU A 148 1.87 3.36 12.78
CA GLU A 148 2.74 3.89 11.71
C GLU A 148 1.93 4.53 10.58
N PHE A 149 0.73 4.02 10.30
CA PHE A 149 -0.13 4.53 9.25
C PHE A 149 -1.10 5.62 9.70
N LEU A 150 -1.47 5.65 10.99
CA LEU A 150 -2.63 6.42 11.48
C LEU A 150 -2.25 7.52 12.49
N LEU A 151 -1.09 7.40 13.14
CA LEU A 151 -0.67 8.24 14.26
C LEU A 151 0.60 9.04 13.93
N ASN A 152 0.59 9.75 12.81
CA ASN A 152 1.65 10.68 12.43
C ASN A 152 1.36 12.10 12.93
N SER A 153 2.36 12.98 12.85
CA SER A 153 2.24 14.38 13.24
C SER A 153 2.55 15.35 12.10
N VAL A 154 1.85 16.48 12.10
CA VAL A 154 2.08 17.60 11.19
C VAL A 154 2.19 18.87 12.02
N SER A 155 3.32 19.54 11.92
CA SER A 155 3.59 20.77 12.66
C SER A 155 4.27 21.80 11.79
N GLY A 156 4.32 23.04 12.26
CA GLY A 156 5.02 24.09 11.55
C GLY A 156 4.98 25.43 12.25
N ASN A 157 5.68 26.38 11.66
CA ASN A 157 5.67 27.78 12.08
C ASN A 157 5.09 28.66 10.96
N ILE A 158 4.37 29.70 11.36
CA ILE A 158 3.75 30.66 10.47
C ILE A 158 4.38 32.03 10.72
N TYR A 159 4.78 32.67 9.64
CA TYR A 159 5.40 33.98 9.64
C TYR A 159 4.72 34.89 8.62
N ASP A 160 4.74 36.19 8.90
CA ASP A 160 4.35 37.20 7.93
C ASP A 160 5.37 37.28 6.78
N ALA A 161 5.08 38.05 5.73
CA ALA A 161 5.98 38.20 4.59
C ALA A 161 7.40 38.68 4.97
N ASP A 162 7.56 39.49 6.02
CA ASP A 162 8.84 39.94 6.55
C ASP A 162 9.55 38.93 7.50
N GLY A 163 8.89 37.81 7.82
CA GLY A 163 9.38 36.80 8.75
C GLY A 163 8.95 37.00 10.22
N THR A 164 8.13 38.01 10.52
CA THR A 164 7.65 38.31 11.86
C THR A 164 6.57 37.32 12.29
N PRO A 165 6.67 36.69 13.49
CA PRO A 165 5.61 35.81 13.99
C PRO A 165 4.37 36.61 14.40
N PRO A 166 3.20 35.97 14.55
CA PRO A 166 1.92 36.65 14.81
C PRO A 166 1.87 37.43 16.14
N GLY A 167 2.68 37.04 17.13
CA GLY A 167 2.69 37.65 18.45
C GLY A 167 1.36 37.49 19.19
N THR A 168 1.17 38.27 20.25
CA THR A 168 -0.04 38.20 21.09
C THR A 168 -1.27 38.81 20.43
N ILE A 169 -1.09 39.71 19.46
CA ILE A 169 -2.17 40.46 18.82
C ILE A 169 -2.82 39.64 17.70
N TYR A 170 -2.03 38.95 16.88
CA TYR A 170 -2.51 38.35 15.63
C TYR A 170 -2.60 36.82 15.65
N LYS A 171 -2.10 36.12 16.69
CA LYS A 171 -2.20 34.65 16.79
C LYS A 171 -3.64 34.12 16.65
N ASP A 172 -4.62 34.86 17.17
CA ASP A 172 -6.05 34.48 17.12
C ASP A 172 -6.74 34.94 15.83
N SER A 173 -6.01 35.66 14.96
CA SER A 173 -6.47 36.07 13.62
C SER A 173 -6.06 35.07 12.53
N ILE A 174 -5.29 34.05 12.88
CA ILE A 174 -4.78 33.03 11.96
C ILE A 174 -5.42 31.69 12.31
N VAL A 175 -6.09 31.07 11.34
CA VAL A 175 -6.59 29.70 11.48
C VAL A 175 -5.80 28.80 10.55
N VAL A 176 -5.23 27.75 11.09
CA VAL A 176 -4.67 26.64 10.33
C VAL A 176 -5.76 25.59 10.21
N LEU A 177 -6.09 25.16 9.00
CA LEU A 177 -7.02 24.06 8.72
C LEU A 177 -6.27 22.93 8.02
N LEU A 178 -6.25 21.75 8.63
CA LEU A 178 -5.73 20.53 8.01
C LEU A 178 -6.91 19.61 7.67
N THR A 179 -7.09 19.29 6.39
CA THR A 179 -8.16 18.40 5.91
C THR A 179 -7.60 17.01 5.65
N ILE A 180 -8.17 16.01 6.32
CA ILE A 180 -7.73 14.61 6.28
C ILE A 180 -8.95 13.69 6.09
N PRO A 181 -8.77 12.46 5.58
CA PRO A 181 -9.81 11.45 5.65
C PRO A 181 -10.07 11.02 7.10
N ASN A 182 -11.33 10.73 7.43
CA ASN A 182 -11.80 10.50 8.80
C ASN A 182 -11.83 9.02 9.23
N GLY A 183 -11.38 8.09 8.39
CA GLY A 183 -11.44 6.65 8.64
C GLY A 183 -12.80 6.01 8.36
N ALA A 184 -13.82 6.80 8.00
CA ALA A 184 -15.20 6.37 7.76
C ALA A 184 -15.71 6.82 6.37
N GLY A 185 -14.78 7.07 5.44
CA GLY A 185 -15.11 7.39 4.05
C GLY A 185 -15.49 8.84 3.75
N ALA A 186 -15.22 9.78 4.67
CA ALA A 186 -15.41 11.21 4.44
C ALA A 186 -14.17 12.00 4.85
N LEU A 187 -14.12 13.28 4.47
CA LEU A 187 -13.10 14.21 4.91
C LEU A 187 -13.53 14.92 6.19
N VAL A 188 -12.55 15.29 7.02
CA VAL A 188 -12.72 16.15 8.20
C VAL A 188 -11.62 17.21 8.20
N SER A 189 -11.98 18.45 8.53
CA SER A 189 -11.02 19.54 8.71
C SER A 189 -10.78 19.77 10.20
N LYS A 190 -9.52 19.63 10.63
CA LYS A 190 -9.05 19.99 11.97
C LYS A 190 -8.59 21.44 11.92
N GLY A 191 -9.14 22.31 12.76
CA GLY A 191 -8.79 23.73 12.82
C GLY A 191 -8.15 24.11 14.14
N ILE A 192 -7.02 24.82 14.09
CA ILE A 192 -6.31 25.34 15.26
C ILE A 192 -5.80 26.77 15.03
N TYR A 193 -5.61 27.49 16.12
CA TYR A 193 -4.90 28.77 16.14
C TYR A 193 -3.44 28.50 16.53
N PRO A 194 -2.46 29.13 15.86
CA PRO A 194 -1.06 29.01 16.26
C PRO A 194 -0.80 29.69 17.61
N ASP A 195 0.36 29.41 18.20
CA ASP A 195 0.84 30.15 19.36
C ASP A 195 1.37 31.55 18.97
N LEU A 196 1.85 32.31 19.96
CA LEU A 196 2.42 33.64 19.74
C LEU A 196 3.66 33.65 18.84
N GLY A 197 4.37 32.52 18.74
CA GLY A 197 5.52 32.31 17.88
C GLY A 197 5.16 31.79 16.49
N GLY A 198 3.87 31.59 16.21
CA GLY A 198 3.36 31.04 14.96
C GLY A 198 3.37 29.51 14.91
N TYR A 199 3.73 28.83 16.00
CA TYR A 199 3.81 27.37 16.03
C TYR A 199 2.42 26.73 16.08
N PHE A 200 2.24 25.67 15.30
CA PHE A 200 1.04 24.84 15.32
C PHE A 200 1.44 23.36 15.24
N SER A 201 0.58 22.48 15.75
CA SER A 201 0.80 21.03 15.71
C SER A 201 -0.52 20.25 15.66
N TYR A 202 -0.52 19.21 14.84
CA TYR A 202 -1.55 18.19 14.76
C TYR A 202 -0.96 16.82 15.04
N ASP A 203 -1.72 16.02 15.75
CA ASP A 203 -1.47 14.58 15.93
C ASP A 203 -2.55 13.74 15.22
N SER A 204 -2.36 12.42 15.30
CA SER A 204 -3.33 11.44 14.81
C SER A 204 -3.67 11.69 13.34
N ILE A 205 -2.62 11.89 12.53
CA ILE A 205 -2.73 12.15 11.11
C ILE A 205 -2.46 10.86 10.34
N PRO A 206 -3.41 10.39 9.52
CA PRO A 206 -3.17 9.24 8.65
C PRO A 206 -2.11 9.59 7.60
N VAL A 207 -1.41 8.59 7.08
CA VAL A 207 -0.55 8.76 5.90
C VAL A 207 -1.38 9.26 4.73
N GLY A 208 -0.75 9.97 3.80
CA GLY A 208 -1.46 10.53 2.65
C GLY A 208 -0.98 11.93 2.29
N ASN A 209 -1.57 12.45 1.21
CA ASN A 209 -1.39 13.83 0.79
C ASN A 209 -2.59 14.65 1.26
N HIS A 210 -2.36 15.56 2.20
CA HIS A 210 -3.42 16.32 2.88
C HIS A 210 -3.37 17.80 2.54
N ASP A 211 -4.53 18.43 2.46
CA ASP A 211 -4.65 19.87 2.23
C ASP A 211 -4.47 20.63 3.56
N LEU A 212 -3.49 21.53 3.59
CA LEU A 212 -3.26 22.49 4.67
C LEU A 212 -3.61 23.89 4.16
N LEU A 213 -4.53 24.57 4.85
CA LEU A 213 -4.85 25.97 4.62
C LEU A 213 -4.40 26.79 5.83
N ILE A 214 -3.74 27.90 5.57
CA ILE A 214 -3.45 28.92 6.59
C ILE A 214 -4.24 30.15 6.18
N ILE A 215 -5.18 30.55 7.02
CA ILE A 215 -6.16 31.60 6.72
C ILE A 215 -5.95 32.75 7.69
N TYR A 216 -5.62 33.92 7.17
CA TYR A 216 -5.70 35.18 7.90
C TYR A 216 -7.13 35.70 7.84
N GLN A 217 -7.86 35.56 8.94
CA GLN A 217 -9.31 35.80 9.01
C GLN A 217 -9.75 37.24 8.70
N PRO A 218 -9.02 38.30 9.10
CA PRO A 218 -9.47 39.68 8.88
C PRO A 218 -9.70 40.03 7.41
N THR A 219 -8.88 39.49 6.50
CA THR A 219 -9.02 39.71 5.05
C THR A 219 -9.43 38.46 4.28
N ASN A 220 -9.53 37.31 4.94
CA ASN A 220 -9.68 35.99 4.34
C ASN A 220 -8.55 35.62 3.36
N ASP A 221 -7.35 36.17 3.56
CA ASP A 221 -6.18 35.73 2.79
C ASP A 221 -5.83 34.29 3.17
N THR A 222 -5.60 33.45 2.15
CA THR A 222 -5.49 32.00 2.32
C THR A 222 -4.26 31.46 1.60
N LEU A 223 -3.31 30.94 2.38
CA LEU A 223 -2.20 30.15 1.89
C LEU A 223 -2.59 28.67 1.83
N ARG A 224 -2.63 28.08 0.64
CA ARG A 224 -2.85 26.63 0.44
C ARG A 224 -1.52 25.91 0.26
N ARG A 225 -1.36 24.78 0.95
CA ARG A 225 -0.20 23.87 0.86
C ARG A 225 -0.66 22.42 0.87
N LEU A 226 0.09 21.57 0.17
CA LEU A 226 -0.06 20.12 0.25
C LEU A 226 0.96 19.59 1.25
N VAL A 227 0.54 18.75 2.19
CA VAL A 227 1.40 18.09 3.16
C VAL A 227 1.38 16.60 2.88
N SER A 228 2.55 16.05 2.52
CA SER A 228 2.72 14.62 2.32
C SER A 228 3.18 13.96 3.62
N VAL A 229 2.32 13.14 4.21
CA VAL A 229 2.57 12.45 5.49
C VAL A 229 2.95 11.01 5.20
N LEU A 230 4.22 10.68 5.48
CA LEU A 230 4.78 9.34 5.31
C LEU A 230 4.50 8.46 6.54
N PRO A 231 4.60 7.13 6.42
CA PRO A 231 4.48 6.24 7.57
C PRO A 231 5.49 6.56 8.67
N ASN A 232 5.04 6.55 9.93
CA ASN A 232 5.83 6.83 11.13
C ASN A 232 6.66 8.13 11.00
N SER A 233 6.03 9.21 10.54
CA SER A 233 6.71 10.48 10.29
C SER A 233 6.21 11.62 11.18
N GLU A 234 7.14 12.53 11.45
CA GLU A 234 6.87 13.83 12.06
C GLU A 234 7.19 14.91 11.01
N HIS A 235 6.15 15.48 10.40
CA HIS A 235 6.31 16.50 9.38
C HIS A 235 6.43 17.88 10.02
N PHE A 236 7.46 18.64 9.62
CA PHE A 236 7.65 20.02 10.03
C PHE A 236 7.95 20.91 8.82
N ASN A 237 7.31 22.08 8.74
CA ASN A 237 7.66 23.09 7.75
C ASN A 237 7.44 24.52 8.28
N SER A 238 8.05 25.50 7.64
CA SER A 238 7.80 26.92 7.89
C SER A 238 7.04 27.54 6.73
N TYR A 239 6.06 28.37 7.07
CA TYR A 239 5.14 28.98 6.11
C TYR A 239 5.24 30.50 6.21
N LEU A 240 5.49 31.13 5.07
CA LEU A 240 5.51 32.58 4.91
C LEU A 240 4.22 32.99 4.19
N LEU A 241 3.51 33.99 4.71
CA LEU A 241 2.41 34.61 3.99
C LEU A 241 2.94 35.47 2.84
N SER A 242 2.11 35.72 1.84
CA SER A 242 2.53 36.41 0.60
C SER A 242 2.55 37.92 0.70
N GLU A 243 1.86 38.48 1.69
CA GLU A 243 1.73 39.91 1.93
C GLU A 243 2.03 40.18 3.40
N GLU A 244 2.39 41.42 3.74
CA GLU A 244 2.51 41.86 5.13
C GLU A 244 1.10 42.06 5.69
N LEU A 245 0.65 41.11 6.51
CA LEU A 245 -0.70 41.11 7.09
C LEU A 245 -0.73 41.66 8.51
N TRP A 246 0.41 41.81 9.19
CA TRP A 246 0.47 42.34 10.56
C TRP A 246 1.70 43.16 10.97
#